data_AF-A0A1B1RV74-F1
#
_entry.id   AF-A0A1B1RV74-F1
#
_cell.length_a   1.000
_cell.length_b   1.000
_cell.length_c   1.000
_cell.angle_alpha   90.00
_cell.angle_beta   90.00
_cell.angle_gamma   90.00
#
_symmetry.space_group_name_H-M   'P 1'
#
loop_
_entity.id
_entity.type
_entity.pdbx_description
1 polymer ?
#
loop_
_entity_poly.entity_id
_entity_poly.type
_entity_poly.pdbx_seq_one_letter_code
_entity_poly.pdbx_strand_id
1 'polypeptide(L)'
;AEEAPQVVEKSSLEKKYEEAKAKYDAAKKDYDEAKKKAAEAQKKYEEDQKKTEEKAKKEKEAAKEVDDASLAVQKAHVEYRKVLDSRNSYRNPSDHAKKLAEADKKITEETTKLTNAQTKFQSIRTTIVVPEQSELAETKKKAEEAKAEEKVAKRKYDYATLKVALAKKEVEAKELEIEKLQYEISTLEQEVATAQHQVDNLKKLLAGADPDDGTEVIEAKLKKGEAELNAKQAELAKKQTELEKLLDSLDPEGKTQDELDKEAEEAELDKKADELQNKVADLEKEISNLEILLGGADPEDDTAALQNKLAAKKAELAKKQTELEKLLDSLDPEGKTQDELDKEAEEAELDKKADELQNKVADLEKEISNL
;
A
#
# COMPACT_ATOMS: atom_id res chain seq x y z
N ALA A 1 44.97 -13.86 -28.06
CA ALA A 1 44.90 -12.80 -27.06
C ALA A 1 43.85 -13.25 -26.05
N GLU A 2 44.22 -13.28 -24.78
CA GLU A 2 43.33 -13.65 -23.68
C GLU A 2 42.59 -12.36 -23.30
N GLU A 3 41.33 -12.26 -23.72
CA GLU A 3 40.46 -11.14 -23.34
C GLU A 3 40.21 -11.24 -21.84
N ALA A 4 40.73 -10.26 -21.10
CA ALA A 4 40.41 -10.11 -19.70
C ALA A 4 38.89 -9.94 -19.56
N PRO A 5 38.25 -10.53 -18.54
CA PRO A 5 36.87 -10.20 -18.24
C PRO A 5 36.84 -8.72 -17.91
N GLN A 6 36.25 -7.92 -18.81
CA GLN A 6 35.90 -6.55 -18.47
C GLN A 6 35.06 -6.63 -17.21
N VAL A 7 35.54 -6.01 -16.13
CA VAL A 7 34.74 -5.78 -14.94
C VAL A 7 33.65 -4.84 -15.43
N VAL A 8 32.51 -5.42 -15.81
CA VAL A 8 31.30 -4.68 -16.15
C VAL A 8 30.98 -3.87 -14.91
N GLU A 9 31.29 -2.58 -14.93
CA GLU A 9 30.72 -1.65 -13.98
C GLU A 9 29.22 -1.91 -13.98
N LYS A 10 28.61 -2.04 -12.79
CA LYS A 10 27.17 -2.28 -12.68
C LYS A 10 26.43 -1.33 -13.63
N SER A 11 25.67 -1.90 -14.56
CA SER A 11 24.95 -1.12 -15.56
C SER A 11 24.08 -0.07 -14.88
N SER A 12 23.80 1.02 -15.56
CA SER A 12 22.94 2.09 -15.02
C SER A 12 21.57 1.56 -14.55
N LEU A 13 21.01 0.56 -15.24
CA LEU A 13 19.77 -0.12 -14.86
C LEU A 13 19.91 -1.00 -13.61
N GLU A 14 21.02 -1.70 -13.47
CA GLU A 14 21.25 -2.54 -12.28
C GLU A 14 21.49 -1.69 -11.02
N LYS A 15 22.05 -0.48 -11.19
CA LYS A 15 22.09 0.55 -10.14
C LYS A 15 20.66 1.00 -9.76
N LYS A 16 19.79 1.32 -10.74
CA LYS A 16 18.36 1.67 -10.48
C LYS A 16 17.62 0.56 -9.73
N TYR A 17 17.81 -0.71 -10.12
CA TYR A 17 17.19 -1.85 -9.45
C TYR A 17 17.67 -2.01 -7.99
N GLU A 18 18.97 -1.90 -7.73
CA GLU A 18 19.51 -1.99 -6.36
C GLU A 18 19.07 -0.80 -5.48
N GLU A 19 18.95 0.40 -6.04
CA GLU A 19 18.37 1.55 -5.33
C GLU A 19 16.88 1.33 -4.98
N ALA A 20 16.08 0.85 -5.93
CA ALA A 20 14.69 0.51 -5.69
C ALA A 20 14.55 -0.55 -4.59
N LYS A 21 15.43 -1.56 -4.62
CA LYS A 21 15.47 -2.65 -3.63
C LYS A 21 15.84 -2.14 -2.24
N ALA A 22 16.79 -1.22 -2.14
CA ALA A 22 17.11 -0.56 -0.87
C ALA A 22 15.92 0.25 -0.32
N LYS A 23 15.20 1.00 -1.16
CA LYS A 23 13.96 1.70 -0.78
C LYS A 23 12.88 0.71 -0.31
N TYR A 24 12.73 -0.43 -0.98
CA TYR A 24 11.81 -1.49 -0.60
C TYR A 24 12.14 -2.11 0.76
N ASP A 25 13.40 -2.46 1.01
CA ASP A 25 13.81 -3.06 2.28
C ASP A 25 13.59 -2.09 3.46
N ALA A 26 13.85 -0.80 3.25
CA ALA A 26 13.53 0.24 4.22
C ALA A 26 12.02 0.34 4.47
N ALA A 27 11.20 0.44 3.42
CA ALA A 27 9.75 0.55 3.54
C ALA A 27 9.11 -0.69 4.20
N LYS A 28 9.66 -1.87 3.91
CA LYS A 28 9.22 -3.13 4.54
C LYS A 28 9.46 -3.13 6.03
N LYS A 29 10.66 -2.71 6.46
CA LYS A 29 11.02 -2.60 7.87
C LYS A 29 10.10 -1.60 8.60
N ASP A 30 9.84 -0.45 7.99
CA ASP A 30 8.93 0.57 8.55
C ASP A 30 7.50 0.03 8.70
N TYR A 31 7.00 -0.72 7.72
CA TYR A 31 5.69 -1.36 7.79
C TYR A 31 5.62 -2.42 8.87
N ASP A 32 6.60 -3.31 8.98
CA ASP A 32 6.65 -4.34 10.02
C ASP A 32 6.70 -3.72 11.43
N GLU A 33 7.45 -2.64 11.62
CA GLU A 33 7.51 -1.91 12.88
C GLU A 33 6.18 -1.22 13.21
N ALA A 34 5.56 -0.54 12.24
CA ALA A 34 4.27 0.12 12.43
C ALA A 34 3.16 -0.88 12.75
N LYS A 35 3.12 -2.01 12.05
CA LYS A 35 2.19 -3.12 12.31
C LYS A 35 2.33 -3.68 13.72
N LYS A 36 3.57 -3.85 14.20
CA LYS A 36 3.82 -4.29 15.58
C LYS A 36 3.29 -3.27 16.60
N LYS A 37 3.59 -1.98 16.40
CA LYS A 37 3.10 -0.90 17.28
C LYS A 37 1.57 -0.84 17.31
N ALA A 38 0.92 -0.96 16.15
CA ALA A 38 -0.53 -0.99 16.05
C ALA A 38 -1.15 -2.17 16.81
N ALA A 39 -0.59 -3.37 16.67
CA ALA A 39 -1.03 -4.55 17.40
C ALA A 39 -0.86 -4.41 18.92
N GLU A 40 0.28 -3.87 19.37
CA GLU A 40 0.56 -3.65 20.79
C GLU A 40 -0.38 -2.59 21.40
N ALA A 41 -0.58 -1.46 20.71
CA ALA A 41 -1.48 -0.40 21.16
C ALA A 41 -2.94 -0.87 21.22
N GLN A 42 -3.39 -1.61 20.20
CA GLN A 42 -4.74 -2.18 20.15
C GLN A 42 -4.95 -3.19 21.29
N LYS A 43 -3.98 -4.09 21.53
CA LYS A 43 -4.05 -5.05 22.62
C LYS A 43 -4.17 -4.36 23.98
N LYS A 44 -3.40 -3.30 24.21
CA LYS A 44 -3.48 -2.52 25.45
C LYS A 44 -4.88 -1.92 25.65
N TYR A 45 -5.44 -1.31 24.61
CA TYR A 45 -6.79 -0.75 24.67
C TYR A 45 -7.86 -1.82 24.97
N GLU A 46 -7.80 -2.98 24.32
CA GLU A 46 -8.73 -4.09 24.54
C GLU A 46 -8.62 -4.67 25.96
N GLU A 47 -7.40 -4.79 26.51
CA GLU A 47 -7.18 -5.21 27.89
C GLU A 47 -7.76 -4.22 28.90
N ASP A 48 -7.56 -2.92 28.67
CA ASP A 48 -8.06 -1.83 29.50
C ASP A 48 -9.61 -1.74 29.46
N GLN A 49 -10.21 -1.93 28.28
CA GLN A 49 -11.65 -2.05 28.10
C GLN A 49 -12.23 -3.26 28.84
N LYS A 50 -11.61 -4.44 28.67
CA LYS A 50 -12.08 -5.69 29.28
C LYS A 50 -12.10 -5.61 30.81
N LYS A 51 -11.08 -5.01 31.43
CA LYS A 51 -11.05 -4.76 32.89
C LYS A 51 -12.21 -3.88 33.32
N THR A 52 -12.51 -2.83 32.55
CA THR A 52 -13.62 -1.90 32.81
C THR A 52 -14.97 -2.62 32.74
N GLU A 53 -15.20 -3.43 31.71
CA GLU A 53 -16.42 -4.23 31.56
C GLU A 53 -16.59 -5.29 32.66
N GLU A 54 -15.51 -5.99 33.03
CA GLU A 54 -15.53 -7.00 34.09
C GLU A 54 -15.87 -6.37 35.46
N LYS A 55 -15.28 -5.21 35.78
CA LYS A 55 -15.61 -4.46 37.00
C LYS A 55 -17.08 -4.06 37.00
N ALA A 56 -17.56 -3.45 35.92
CA ALA A 56 -18.94 -3.00 35.81
C ALA A 56 -19.94 -4.16 35.99
N LYS A 57 -19.65 -5.34 35.43
CA LYS A 57 -20.47 -6.54 35.61
C LYS A 57 -20.51 -7.01 37.06
N LYS A 58 -19.35 -7.12 37.72
CA LYS A 58 -19.26 -7.53 39.13
C LYS A 58 -19.94 -6.52 40.06
N GLU A 59 -19.78 -5.22 39.81
CA GLU A 59 -20.48 -4.18 40.57
C GLU A 59 -22.00 -4.27 40.40
N LYS A 60 -22.49 -4.50 39.17
CA LYS A 60 -23.93 -4.66 38.92
C LYS A 60 -24.52 -5.86 39.64
N GLU A 61 -23.81 -7.00 39.64
CA GLU A 61 -24.23 -8.20 40.36
C GLU A 61 -24.26 -7.98 41.88
N ALA A 62 -23.21 -7.37 42.44
CA ALA A 62 -23.13 -7.09 43.87
C ALA A 62 -24.11 -5.97 44.33
N ALA A 63 -24.37 -4.96 43.49
CA ALA A 63 -25.40 -3.95 43.76
C ALA A 63 -26.79 -4.59 43.87
N LYS A 64 -27.10 -5.56 43.00
CA LYS A 64 -28.35 -6.31 43.09
C LYS A 64 -28.47 -7.10 44.40
N GLU A 65 -27.37 -7.72 44.87
CA GLU A 65 -27.35 -8.40 46.18
C GLU A 65 -27.63 -7.42 47.33
N VAL A 66 -27.09 -6.20 47.26
CA VAL A 66 -27.37 -5.12 48.24
C VAL A 66 -28.83 -4.68 48.19
N ASP A 67 -29.40 -4.51 47.00
CA ASP A 67 -30.80 -4.11 46.82
C ASP A 67 -31.76 -5.18 47.35
N ASP A 68 -31.51 -6.45 47.01
CA ASP A 68 -32.31 -7.59 47.49
C ASP A 68 -32.24 -7.73 49.01
N ALA A 69 -31.06 -7.59 49.62
CA ALA A 69 -30.88 -7.60 51.08
C ALA A 69 -31.54 -6.39 51.77
N SER A 70 -31.46 -5.20 51.15
CA SER A 70 -32.13 -3.99 51.65
C SER A 70 -33.64 -4.15 51.67
N LEU A 71 -34.20 -4.73 50.60
CA LEU A 71 -35.63 -5.04 50.52
C LEU A 71 -36.05 -6.07 51.58
N ALA A 72 -35.22 -7.07 51.87
CA ALA A 72 -35.49 -8.06 52.92
C ALA A 72 -35.53 -7.42 54.32
N VAL A 73 -34.60 -6.52 54.64
CA VAL A 73 -34.60 -5.73 55.89
C VAL A 73 -35.86 -4.89 56.01
N GLN A 74 -36.26 -4.18 54.94
CA GLN A 74 -37.49 -3.38 54.92
C GLN A 74 -38.73 -4.26 55.19
N LYS A 75 -38.82 -5.43 54.54
CA LYS A 75 -39.93 -6.37 54.78
C LYS A 75 -39.95 -6.87 56.22
N ALA A 76 -38.80 -7.19 56.81
CA ALA A 76 -38.70 -7.60 58.21
C ALA A 76 -39.17 -6.49 59.18
N HIS A 77 -38.81 -5.22 58.92
CA HIS A 77 -39.33 -4.08 59.69
C HIS A 77 -40.84 -3.89 59.55
N VAL A 78 -41.40 -4.11 58.36
CA VAL A 78 -42.87 -4.06 58.15
C VAL A 78 -43.57 -5.18 58.93
N GLU A 79 -43.02 -6.39 58.94
CA GLU A 79 -43.55 -7.51 59.74
C GLU A 79 -43.48 -7.21 61.24
N TYR A 80 -42.37 -6.67 61.72
CA TYR A 80 -42.21 -6.24 63.11
C TYR A 80 -43.28 -5.21 63.51
N ARG A 81 -43.53 -4.19 62.69
CA ARG A 81 -44.59 -3.19 62.94
C ARG A 81 -45.98 -3.84 63.00
N LYS A 82 -46.28 -4.78 62.10
CA LYS A 82 -47.55 -5.53 62.15
C LYS A 82 -47.71 -6.30 63.47
N VAL A 83 -46.63 -6.92 63.97
CA VAL A 83 -46.66 -7.61 65.28
C VAL A 83 -46.84 -6.61 66.43
N LEU A 84 -46.21 -5.44 66.35
CA LEU A 84 -46.36 -4.36 67.32
C LEU A 84 -47.82 -3.87 67.41
N ASP A 85 -48.42 -3.56 66.26
CA ASP A 85 -49.78 -3.00 66.14
C ASP A 85 -50.87 -4.03 66.52
N SER A 86 -50.57 -5.33 66.34
CA SER A 86 -51.50 -6.42 66.66
C SER A 86 -51.51 -6.84 68.12
N ARG A 87 -50.96 -6.04 69.06
CA ARG A 87 -50.92 -6.34 70.50
C ARG A 87 -52.27 -6.79 71.08
N ASN A 88 -53.37 -6.13 70.71
CA ASN A 88 -54.71 -6.43 71.22
C ASN A 88 -55.30 -7.74 70.67
N SER A 89 -54.67 -8.35 69.66
CA SER A 89 -55.07 -9.62 69.04
C SER A 89 -54.55 -10.85 69.78
N TYR A 90 -53.67 -10.66 70.77
CA TYR A 90 -53.07 -11.74 71.55
C TYR A 90 -53.77 -11.90 72.90
N ARG A 91 -54.19 -13.15 73.21
CA ARG A 91 -54.86 -13.48 74.48
C ARG A 91 -53.90 -13.49 75.67
N ASN A 92 -52.63 -13.84 75.44
CA ASN A 92 -51.59 -13.87 76.46
C ASN A 92 -50.44 -12.90 76.11
N PRO A 93 -50.00 -12.04 77.04
CA PRO A 93 -48.85 -11.14 76.81
C PRO A 93 -47.54 -11.86 76.46
N SER A 94 -47.34 -13.06 76.99
CA SER A 94 -46.12 -13.85 76.71
C SER A 94 -46.02 -14.30 75.24
N ASP A 95 -47.15 -14.60 74.59
CA ASP A 95 -47.17 -15.06 73.20
C ASP A 95 -46.90 -13.90 72.23
N HIS A 96 -47.38 -12.69 72.55
CA HIS A 96 -47.04 -11.46 71.82
C HIS A 96 -45.54 -11.15 71.92
N ALA A 97 -44.98 -11.21 73.14
CA ALA A 97 -43.56 -10.96 73.37
C ALA A 97 -42.65 -11.94 72.61
N LYS A 98 -43.02 -13.23 72.52
CA LYS A 98 -42.27 -14.22 71.74
C LYS A 98 -42.24 -13.90 70.25
N LYS A 99 -43.38 -13.53 69.66
CA LYS A 99 -43.43 -13.15 68.24
C LYS A 99 -42.69 -11.85 67.94
N LEU A 100 -42.71 -10.90 68.87
CA LEU A 100 -41.93 -9.66 68.74
C LEU A 100 -40.44 -9.97 68.73
N ALA A 101 -39.96 -10.84 69.64
CA ALA A 101 -38.57 -11.28 69.68
C ALA A 101 -38.14 -12.06 68.42
N GLU A 102 -39.04 -12.87 67.84
CA GLU A 102 -38.79 -13.57 66.57
C GLU A 102 -38.66 -12.59 65.40
N ALA A 103 -39.54 -11.57 65.33
CA ALA A 103 -39.46 -10.52 64.32
C ALA A 103 -38.18 -9.66 64.47
N ASP A 104 -37.79 -9.33 65.71
CA ASP A 104 -36.51 -8.65 66.00
C ASP A 104 -35.30 -9.49 65.57
N LYS A 105 -35.32 -10.80 65.85
CA LYS A 105 -34.27 -11.72 65.40
C LYS A 105 -34.17 -11.77 63.87
N LYS A 106 -35.31 -11.77 63.18
CA LYS A 106 -35.33 -11.71 61.71
C LYS A 106 -34.76 -10.39 61.19
N ILE A 107 -35.03 -9.27 61.85
CA ILE A 107 -34.41 -7.97 61.51
C ILE A 107 -32.88 -8.05 61.66
N THR A 108 -32.38 -8.59 62.77
CA THR A 108 -30.91 -8.67 62.99
C THR A 108 -30.22 -9.60 62.00
N GLU A 109 -30.84 -10.75 61.68
CA GLU A 109 -30.36 -11.68 60.65
C GLU A 109 -30.30 -11.01 59.26
N GLU A 110 -31.38 -10.36 58.82
CA GLU A 110 -31.41 -9.68 57.51
C GLU A 110 -30.48 -8.46 57.46
N THR A 111 -30.36 -7.71 58.57
CA THR A 111 -29.43 -6.57 58.67
C THR A 111 -27.98 -7.05 58.55
N THR A 112 -27.64 -8.20 59.15
CA THR A 112 -26.30 -8.79 59.02
C THR A 112 -26.01 -9.18 57.57
N LYS A 113 -26.98 -9.75 56.84
CA LYS A 113 -26.85 -10.06 55.42
C LYS A 113 -26.64 -8.80 54.57
N LEU A 114 -27.37 -7.72 54.86
CA LEU A 114 -27.19 -6.43 54.20
C LEU A 114 -25.77 -5.88 54.41
N THR A 115 -25.27 -5.88 55.64
CA THR A 115 -23.89 -5.43 55.94
C THR A 115 -22.84 -6.24 55.19
N ASN A 116 -23.02 -7.56 55.11
CA ASN A 116 -22.13 -8.45 54.36
C ASN A 116 -22.17 -8.13 52.84
N ALA A 117 -23.36 -7.95 52.26
CA ALA A 117 -23.52 -7.58 50.85
C ALA A 117 -22.88 -6.20 50.55
N GLN A 118 -23.08 -5.22 51.44
CA GLN A 118 -22.46 -3.89 51.32
C GLN A 118 -20.93 -3.98 51.38
N THR A 119 -20.39 -4.81 52.28
CA THR A 119 -18.94 -5.04 52.40
C THR A 119 -18.37 -5.68 51.14
N LYS A 120 -19.05 -6.68 50.56
CA LYS A 120 -18.64 -7.29 49.29
C LYS A 120 -18.64 -6.26 48.15
N PHE A 121 -19.69 -5.45 48.04
CA PHE A 121 -19.80 -4.41 47.02
C PHE A 121 -18.69 -3.36 47.13
N GLN A 122 -18.40 -2.89 48.35
CA GLN A 122 -17.29 -1.97 48.60
C GLN A 122 -15.93 -2.61 48.27
N SER A 123 -15.74 -3.88 48.62
CA SER A 123 -14.53 -4.62 48.28
C SER A 123 -14.31 -4.71 46.76
N ILE A 124 -15.35 -4.98 45.96
CA ILE A 124 -15.26 -5.00 44.49
C ILE A 124 -14.82 -3.63 43.95
N ARG A 125 -15.40 -2.53 44.47
CA ARG A 125 -15.08 -1.16 44.06
C ARG A 125 -13.63 -0.78 44.31
N THR A 126 -13.06 -1.22 45.43
CA THR A 126 -11.71 -0.84 45.87
C THR A 126 -10.63 -1.79 45.34
N THR A 127 -10.91 -3.08 45.18
CA THR A 127 -9.91 -4.08 44.77
C THR A 127 -9.70 -4.17 43.26
N ILE A 128 -10.73 -3.90 42.46
CA ILE A 128 -10.61 -3.91 41.00
C ILE A 128 -10.25 -2.51 40.53
N VAL A 129 -8.99 -2.31 40.19
CA VAL A 129 -8.50 -1.06 39.59
C VAL A 129 -8.78 -1.09 38.08
N VAL A 130 -9.52 -0.09 37.60
CA VAL A 130 -9.80 0.11 36.17
C VAL A 130 -9.17 1.42 35.73
N PRO A 131 -8.73 1.53 34.47
CA PRO A 131 -8.26 2.79 33.93
C PRO A 131 -9.36 3.86 34.04
N GLU A 132 -8.94 5.09 34.32
CA GLU A 132 -9.88 6.22 34.30
C GLU A 132 -10.42 6.45 32.88
N GLN A 133 -11.56 7.14 32.75
CA GLN A 133 -12.14 7.42 31.44
C GLN A 133 -11.18 8.17 30.51
N SER A 134 -10.41 9.10 31.07
CA SER A 134 -9.35 9.84 30.38
C SER A 134 -8.22 8.91 29.90
N GLU A 135 -7.76 8.00 30.75
CA GLU A 135 -6.71 7.02 30.40
C GLU A 135 -7.19 6.02 29.33
N LEU A 136 -8.44 5.56 29.42
CA LEU A 136 -9.04 4.68 28.42
C LEU A 136 -9.24 5.38 27.07
N ALA A 137 -9.59 6.67 27.09
CA ALA A 137 -9.66 7.49 25.88
C ALA A 137 -8.26 7.70 25.27
N GLU A 138 -7.23 7.90 26.09
CA GLU A 138 -5.84 8.03 25.63
C GLU A 138 -5.32 6.73 25.00
N THR A 139 -5.64 5.56 25.58
CA THR A 139 -5.23 4.27 25.01
C THR A 139 -5.98 3.95 23.72
N LYS A 140 -7.26 4.31 23.64
CA LYS A 140 -8.03 4.25 22.39
C LYS A 140 -7.40 5.11 21.30
N LYS A 141 -7.10 6.38 21.62
CA LYS A 141 -6.46 7.32 20.70
C LYS A 141 -5.12 6.78 20.19
N LYS A 142 -4.26 6.30 21.09
CA LYS A 142 -2.97 5.68 20.72
C LYS A 142 -3.14 4.46 19.79
N ALA A 143 -4.17 3.64 20.00
CA ALA A 143 -4.46 2.51 19.13
C ALA A 143 -4.94 2.95 17.73
N GLU A 144 -5.76 4.00 17.66
CA GLU A 144 -6.24 4.57 16.40
C GLU A 144 -5.10 5.26 15.63
N GLU A 145 -4.24 6.04 16.30
CA GLU A 145 -3.05 6.67 15.72
C GLU A 145 -2.08 5.61 15.17
N ALA A 146 -1.77 4.56 15.95
CA ALA A 146 -0.87 3.51 15.50
C ALA A 146 -1.42 2.72 14.29
N LYS A 147 -2.74 2.48 14.24
CA LYS A 147 -3.39 1.89 13.05
C LYS A 147 -3.32 2.79 11.82
N ALA A 148 -3.38 4.10 12.00
CA ALA A 148 -3.22 5.05 10.91
C ALA A 148 -1.79 5.05 10.37
N GLU A 149 -0.80 5.05 11.27
CA GLU A 149 0.62 4.92 10.90
C GLU A 149 0.90 3.61 10.16
N GLU A 150 0.31 2.49 10.60
CA GLU A 150 0.39 1.19 9.90
C GLU A 150 -0.14 1.30 8.46
N LYS A 151 -1.30 1.94 8.23
CA LYS A 151 -1.87 2.11 6.89
C LYS A 151 -0.95 2.92 5.97
N VAL A 152 -0.37 4.00 6.49
CA VAL A 152 0.56 4.85 5.75
C VAL A 152 1.84 4.09 5.41
N ALA A 153 2.42 3.38 6.39
CA ALA A 153 3.61 2.57 6.17
C ALA A 153 3.36 1.45 5.15
N LYS A 154 2.18 0.81 5.21
CA LYS A 154 1.77 -0.20 4.23
C LYS A 154 1.72 0.37 2.81
N ARG A 155 1.11 1.54 2.60
CA ARG A 155 1.10 2.17 1.27
C ARG A 155 2.50 2.48 0.77
N LYS A 156 3.39 2.93 1.65
CA LYS A 156 4.79 3.15 1.27
C LYS A 156 5.48 1.87 0.82
N TYR A 157 5.24 0.78 1.54
CA TYR A 157 5.72 -0.55 1.20
C TYR A 157 5.14 -1.08 -0.13
N ASP A 158 3.82 -0.96 -0.34
CA ASP A 158 3.16 -1.41 -1.57
C ASP A 158 3.72 -0.65 -2.80
N TYR A 159 3.93 0.67 -2.67
CA TYR A 159 4.55 1.48 -3.71
C TYR A 159 6.01 1.09 -4.01
N ALA A 160 6.83 0.89 -2.96
CA ALA A 160 8.21 0.46 -3.13
C ALA A 160 8.30 -0.94 -3.78
N THR A 161 7.32 -1.82 -3.51
CA THR A 161 7.19 -3.13 -4.17
C THR A 161 6.96 -2.98 -5.67
N LEU A 162 6.09 -2.03 -6.09
CA LEU A 162 5.87 -1.73 -7.50
C LEU A 162 7.15 -1.22 -8.18
N LYS A 163 7.85 -0.26 -7.57
CA LYS A 163 9.11 0.27 -8.12
C LYS A 163 10.17 -0.81 -8.34
N VAL A 164 10.35 -1.71 -7.38
CA VAL A 164 11.29 -2.83 -7.53
C VAL A 164 10.88 -3.77 -8.65
N ALA A 165 9.58 -4.05 -8.79
CA ALA A 165 9.08 -4.90 -9.87
C ALA A 165 9.32 -4.26 -11.25
N LEU A 166 9.08 -2.95 -11.40
CA LEU A 166 9.33 -2.21 -12.64
C LEU A 166 10.82 -2.21 -13.00
N ALA A 167 11.68 -1.82 -12.07
CA ALA A 167 13.12 -1.81 -12.30
C ALA A 167 13.67 -3.20 -12.66
N LYS A 168 13.09 -4.27 -12.08
CA LYS A 168 13.46 -5.65 -12.43
C LYS A 168 13.05 -6.03 -13.85
N LYS A 169 11.82 -5.67 -14.26
CA LYS A 169 11.33 -5.93 -15.62
C LYS A 169 12.17 -5.20 -16.67
N GLU A 170 12.55 -3.94 -16.42
CA GLU A 170 13.40 -3.17 -17.35
C GLU A 170 14.76 -3.84 -17.58
N VAL A 171 15.38 -4.32 -16.50
CA VAL A 171 16.64 -5.09 -16.59
C VAL A 171 16.43 -6.37 -17.40
N GLU A 172 15.41 -7.16 -17.06
CA GLU A 172 15.10 -8.43 -17.76
C GLU A 172 14.78 -8.22 -19.25
N ALA A 173 14.06 -7.15 -19.61
CA ALA A 173 13.73 -6.82 -20.99
C ALA A 173 14.98 -6.50 -21.82
N LYS A 174 15.91 -5.71 -21.25
CA LYS A 174 17.17 -5.36 -21.91
C LYS A 174 18.10 -6.56 -22.06
N GLU A 175 18.19 -7.41 -21.04
CA GLU A 175 18.94 -8.66 -21.11
C GLU A 175 18.41 -9.59 -22.22
N LEU A 176 17.08 -9.70 -22.37
CA LEU A 176 16.45 -10.49 -23.43
C LEU A 176 16.68 -9.90 -24.84
N GLU A 177 16.71 -8.58 -24.98
CA GLU A 177 17.03 -7.90 -26.26
C GLU A 177 18.46 -8.23 -26.71
N ILE A 178 19.41 -8.17 -25.77
CA ILE A 178 20.82 -8.53 -25.99
C ILE A 178 20.95 -10.00 -26.37
N GLU A 179 20.30 -10.91 -25.63
CA GLU A 179 20.38 -12.36 -25.90
C GLU A 179 19.87 -12.70 -27.32
N LYS A 180 18.74 -12.10 -27.74
CA LYS A 180 18.19 -12.27 -29.09
C LYS A 180 19.15 -11.78 -30.17
N LEU A 181 19.73 -10.60 -30.01
CA LEU A 181 20.69 -10.05 -30.98
C LEU A 181 21.97 -10.87 -31.05
N GLN A 182 22.48 -11.35 -29.92
CA GLN A 182 23.63 -12.26 -29.89
C GLN A 182 23.34 -13.57 -30.64
N TYR A 183 22.14 -14.12 -30.48
CA TYR A 183 21.70 -15.31 -31.22
C TYR A 183 21.61 -15.06 -32.74
N GLU A 184 21.03 -13.92 -33.16
CA GLU A 184 20.97 -13.52 -34.57
C GLU A 184 22.38 -13.34 -35.18
N ILE A 185 23.29 -12.67 -34.47
CA ILE A 185 24.69 -12.49 -34.86
C ILE A 185 25.37 -13.85 -35.03
N SER A 186 25.26 -14.74 -34.04
CA SER A 186 25.89 -16.06 -34.10
C SER A 186 25.37 -16.89 -35.29
N THR A 187 24.07 -16.79 -35.59
CA THR A 187 23.48 -17.44 -36.76
C THR A 187 24.03 -16.86 -38.07
N LEU A 188 24.09 -15.53 -38.19
CA LEU A 188 24.65 -14.84 -39.35
C LEU A 188 26.14 -15.13 -39.55
N GLU A 189 26.93 -15.25 -38.48
CA GLU A 189 28.34 -15.63 -38.54
C GLU A 189 28.53 -17.02 -39.17
N GLN A 190 27.69 -18.00 -38.80
CA GLN A 190 27.71 -19.33 -39.41
C GLN A 190 27.33 -19.29 -40.89
N GLU A 191 26.35 -18.46 -41.26
CA GLU A 191 25.95 -18.28 -42.64
C GLU A 191 27.03 -17.61 -43.49
N VAL A 192 27.71 -16.60 -42.95
CA VAL A 192 28.87 -15.94 -43.58
C VAL A 192 29.99 -16.94 -43.78
N ALA A 193 30.32 -17.76 -42.78
CA ALA A 193 31.35 -18.80 -42.89
C ALA A 193 30.99 -19.84 -43.98
N THR A 194 29.71 -20.24 -44.05
CA THR A 194 29.22 -21.17 -45.07
C THR A 194 29.30 -20.57 -46.48
N ALA A 195 28.85 -19.32 -46.66
CA ALA A 195 28.92 -18.61 -47.94
C ALA A 195 30.37 -18.39 -48.38
N GLN A 196 31.26 -18.06 -47.44
CA GLN A 196 32.69 -17.92 -47.69
C GLN A 196 33.30 -19.23 -48.19
N HIS A 197 33.00 -20.36 -47.54
CA HIS A 197 33.44 -21.67 -47.98
C HIS A 197 32.94 -22.02 -49.39
N GLN A 198 31.71 -21.66 -49.75
CA GLN A 198 31.18 -21.87 -51.10
C GLN A 198 31.92 -21.04 -52.14
N VAL A 199 32.15 -19.75 -51.87
CA VAL A 199 32.91 -18.84 -52.73
C VAL A 199 34.35 -19.36 -52.93
N ASP A 200 35.03 -19.78 -51.86
CA ASP A 200 36.39 -20.30 -51.93
C ASP A 200 36.47 -21.58 -52.76
N ASN A 201 35.49 -22.46 -52.65
CA ASN A 201 35.40 -23.68 -53.46
C ASN A 201 35.18 -23.34 -54.95
N LEU A 202 34.32 -22.38 -55.27
CA LEU A 202 34.12 -21.92 -56.65
C LEU A 202 35.39 -21.28 -57.23
N LYS A 203 36.13 -20.50 -56.43
CA LYS A 203 37.44 -19.93 -56.82
C LYS A 203 38.46 -21.01 -57.14
N LYS A 204 38.54 -22.06 -56.30
CA LYS A 204 39.43 -23.21 -56.54
C LYS A 204 39.07 -23.98 -57.82
N LEU A 205 37.78 -24.21 -58.07
CA LEU A 205 37.31 -24.86 -59.30
C LEU A 205 37.66 -24.04 -60.54
N LEU A 206 37.46 -22.72 -60.49
CA LEU A 206 37.77 -21.83 -61.61
C LEU A 206 39.28 -21.78 -61.89
N ALA A 207 40.13 -21.77 -60.86
CA ALA A 207 41.59 -21.76 -61.01
C ALA A 207 42.17 -23.06 -61.61
N GLY A 208 41.43 -24.17 -61.54
CA GLY A 208 41.82 -25.46 -62.11
C GLY A 208 41.21 -25.78 -63.47
N ALA A 209 40.37 -24.90 -64.03
CA ALA A 209 39.70 -25.10 -65.32
C ALA A 209 40.53 -24.52 -66.49
N ASP A 210 40.46 -25.18 -67.65
CA ASP A 210 41.10 -24.68 -68.88
C ASP A 210 40.29 -23.48 -69.42
N PRO A 211 40.91 -22.34 -69.79
CA PRO A 211 40.20 -21.15 -70.25
C PRO A 211 39.25 -21.34 -71.46
N ASP A 212 39.42 -22.41 -72.25
CA ASP A 212 38.53 -22.72 -73.39
C ASP A 212 37.33 -23.63 -73.01
N ASP A 213 37.22 -24.09 -71.76
CA ASP A 213 36.29 -25.15 -71.31
C ASP A 213 34.93 -24.62 -70.78
N GLY A 214 34.45 -23.48 -71.27
CA GLY A 214 33.09 -22.98 -70.98
C GLY A 214 32.86 -22.61 -69.50
N THR A 215 33.80 -21.91 -68.87
CA THR A 215 33.79 -21.50 -67.46
C THR A 215 32.73 -20.46 -67.07
N GLU A 216 31.99 -19.90 -68.04
CA GLU A 216 31.00 -18.82 -67.86
C GLU A 216 29.97 -19.13 -66.75
N VAL A 217 29.57 -20.40 -66.61
CA VAL A 217 28.61 -20.83 -65.58
C VAL A 217 29.21 -20.77 -64.17
N ILE A 218 30.50 -21.09 -64.03
CA ILE A 218 31.22 -21.03 -62.75
C ILE A 218 31.46 -19.57 -62.36
N GLU A 219 31.84 -18.72 -63.32
CA GLU A 219 32.01 -17.28 -63.08
C GLU A 219 30.70 -16.59 -62.69
N ALA A 220 29.58 -16.93 -63.33
CA ALA A 220 28.27 -16.41 -62.97
C ALA A 220 27.86 -16.84 -61.55
N LYS A 221 28.09 -18.11 -61.19
CA LYS A 221 27.86 -18.61 -59.82
C LYS A 221 28.76 -17.94 -58.80
N LEU A 222 30.03 -17.70 -59.14
CA LEU A 222 30.99 -17.02 -58.28
C LEU A 222 30.55 -15.57 -58.01
N LYS A 223 30.21 -14.80 -59.05
CA LYS A 223 29.68 -13.43 -58.88
C LYS A 223 28.44 -13.38 -57.99
N LYS A 224 27.52 -14.33 -58.16
CA LYS A 224 26.32 -14.43 -57.31
C LYS A 224 26.69 -14.75 -55.87
N GLY A 225 27.58 -15.72 -55.65
CA GLY A 225 28.04 -16.11 -54.31
C GLY A 225 28.81 -14.99 -53.59
N GLU A 226 29.65 -14.23 -54.30
CA GLU A 226 30.35 -13.06 -53.76
C GLU A 226 29.38 -11.94 -53.38
N ALA A 227 28.34 -11.70 -54.19
CA ALA A 227 27.31 -10.72 -53.85
C ALA A 227 26.50 -11.13 -52.61
N GLU A 228 26.14 -12.41 -52.49
CA GLU A 228 25.42 -12.95 -51.32
C GLU A 228 26.28 -12.90 -50.04
N LEU A 229 27.55 -13.28 -50.14
CA LEU A 229 28.52 -13.17 -49.05
C LEU A 229 28.66 -11.73 -48.56
N ASN A 230 28.85 -10.77 -49.48
CA ASN A 230 28.96 -9.35 -49.13
C ASN A 230 27.69 -8.82 -48.46
N ALA A 231 26.50 -9.25 -48.91
CA ALA A 231 25.24 -8.86 -48.29
C ALA A 231 25.14 -9.37 -46.84
N LYS A 232 25.48 -10.64 -46.60
CA LYS A 232 25.48 -11.23 -45.25
C LYS A 232 26.52 -10.59 -44.33
N GLN A 233 27.70 -10.28 -44.84
CA GLN A 233 28.72 -9.55 -44.08
C GLN A 233 28.26 -8.13 -43.71
N ALA A 234 27.57 -7.44 -44.62
CA ALA A 234 27.01 -6.12 -44.33
C ALA A 234 25.87 -6.18 -43.30
N GLU A 235 25.03 -7.22 -43.34
CA GLU A 235 23.98 -7.44 -42.34
C GLU A 235 24.56 -7.78 -40.96
N LEU A 236 25.55 -8.68 -40.91
CA LEU A 236 26.29 -9.00 -39.69
C LEU A 236 26.93 -7.76 -39.06
N ALA A 237 27.59 -6.92 -39.87
CA ALA A 237 28.19 -5.68 -39.38
C ALA A 237 27.15 -4.72 -38.77
N LYS A 238 25.97 -4.58 -39.39
CA LYS A 238 24.87 -3.76 -38.84
C LYS A 238 24.39 -4.29 -37.49
N LYS A 239 24.21 -5.61 -37.38
CA LYS A 239 23.77 -6.27 -36.14
C LYS A 239 24.81 -6.17 -35.03
N GLN A 240 26.09 -6.32 -35.36
CA GLN A 240 27.19 -6.10 -34.40
C GLN A 240 27.21 -4.65 -33.89
N THR A 241 27.02 -3.65 -34.76
CA THR A 241 26.91 -2.25 -34.34
C THR A 241 25.63 -1.98 -33.51
N GLU A 242 24.53 -2.66 -33.79
CA GLU A 242 23.29 -2.58 -32.99
C GLU A 242 23.51 -3.14 -31.57
N LEU A 243 24.17 -4.29 -31.45
CA LEU A 243 24.55 -4.88 -30.17
C LEU A 243 25.53 -3.98 -29.39
N GLU A 244 26.55 -3.43 -30.07
CA GLU A 244 27.51 -2.51 -29.46
C GLU A 244 26.81 -1.28 -28.87
N LYS A 245 25.87 -0.67 -29.61
CA LYS A 245 25.05 0.44 -29.10
C LYS A 245 24.21 0.07 -27.88
N LEU A 246 23.61 -1.12 -27.87
CA LEU A 246 22.84 -1.57 -26.70
C LEU A 246 23.72 -1.81 -25.49
N LEU A 247 24.91 -2.38 -25.67
CA LEU A 247 25.88 -2.56 -24.59
C LEU A 247 26.41 -1.21 -24.10
N ASP A 248 26.73 -0.28 -25.00
CA ASP A 248 27.12 1.09 -24.67
C ASP A 248 26.00 1.86 -23.95
N SER A 249 24.73 1.58 -24.22
CA SER A 249 23.61 2.20 -23.47
C SER A 249 23.51 1.73 -22.02
N LEU A 250 24.03 0.54 -21.71
CA LEU A 250 24.08 -0.03 -20.36
C LEU A 250 25.23 0.55 -19.55
N ASP A 251 26.32 0.92 -20.22
CA ASP A 251 27.48 1.60 -19.66
C ASP A 251 27.28 3.14 -19.65
N PRO A 252 27.43 3.84 -18.52
CA PRO A 252 27.35 5.30 -18.49
C PRO A 252 28.35 6.03 -19.42
N GLU A 253 29.47 5.42 -19.83
CA GLU A 253 30.52 6.10 -20.60
C GLU A 253 30.21 6.31 -22.10
N GLY A 254 29.18 5.63 -22.65
CA GLY A 254 28.86 5.65 -24.09
C GLY A 254 27.54 6.32 -24.50
N LYS A 255 26.78 6.90 -23.55
CA LYS A 255 25.40 7.34 -23.79
C LYS A 255 25.27 8.49 -24.81
N THR A 256 24.28 8.39 -25.68
CA THR A 256 23.88 9.48 -26.58
C THR A 256 23.11 10.58 -25.81
N GLN A 257 23.09 11.81 -26.34
CA GLN A 257 22.34 12.91 -25.70
C GLN A 257 20.84 12.59 -25.55
N ASP A 258 20.24 11.94 -26.55
CA ASP A 258 18.82 11.54 -26.50
C ASP A 258 18.54 10.48 -25.42
N GLU A 259 19.49 9.59 -25.13
CA GLU A 259 19.38 8.60 -24.05
C GLU A 259 19.56 9.24 -22.67
N LEU A 260 20.49 10.20 -22.56
CA LEU A 260 20.67 11.00 -21.34
C LEU A 260 19.44 11.85 -21.02
N ASP A 261 18.82 12.43 -22.05
CA ASP A 261 17.61 13.25 -21.90
C ASP A 261 16.41 12.39 -21.46
N LYS A 262 16.24 11.19 -22.01
CA LYS A 262 15.22 10.22 -21.57
C LYS A 262 15.43 9.76 -20.13
N GLU A 263 16.65 9.39 -19.76
CA GLU A 263 16.96 8.97 -18.39
C GLU A 263 16.76 10.11 -17.39
N ALA A 264 17.04 11.35 -17.79
CA ALA A 264 16.76 12.54 -16.98
C ALA A 264 15.25 12.77 -16.80
N GLU A 265 14.44 12.56 -17.85
CA GLU A 265 12.98 12.67 -17.79
C GLU A 265 12.37 11.58 -16.88
N GLU A 266 12.80 10.33 -17.02
CA GLU A 266 12.42 9.22 -16.13
C GLU A 266 12.80 9.51 -14.67
N ALA A 267 14.01 10.02 -14.43
CA ALA A 267 14.47 10.38 -13.08
C ALA A 267 13.66 11.56 -12.50
N GLU A 268 13.17 12.49 -13.33
CA GLU A 268 12.29 13.56 -12.89
C GLU A 268 10.89 13.03 -12.54
N LEU A 269 10.36 12.09 -13.33
CA LEU A 269 9.10 11.39 -13.04
C LEU A 269 9.21 10.57 -11.75
N ASP A 270 10.31 9.84 -11.53
CA ASP A 270 10.55 9.07 -10.31
C ASP A 270 10.54 9.96 -9.05
N LYS A 271 11.20 11.12 -9.14
CA LYS A 271 11.20 12.14 -8.07
C LYS A 271 9.81 12.71 -7.83
N LYS A 272 9.05 13.05 -8.87
CA LYS A 272 7.67 13.55 -8.75
C LYS A 272 6.78 12.50 -8.08
N ALA A 273 6.95 11.24 -8.42
CA ALA A 273 6.19 10.14 -7.85
C ALA A 273 6.55 9.93 -6.36
N ASP A 274 7.84 10.01 -5.98
CA ASP A 274 8.29 10.00 -4.57
C ASP A 274 7.72 11.20 -3.77
N GLU A 275 7.71 12.40 -4.35
CA GLU A 275 7.12 13.58 -3.71
C GLU A 275 5.61 13.45 -3.50
N LEU A 276 4.88 12.96 -4.51
CA LEU A 276 3.44 12.72 -4.42
C LEU A 276 3.11 11.65 -3.40
N GLN A 277 3.89 10.58 -3.34
CA GLN A 277 3.76 9.53 -2.33
C GLN A 277 3.90 10.10 -0.91
N ASN A 278 4.86 11.01 -0.68
CA ASN A 278 5.01 11.68 0.61
C ASN A 278 3.82 12.60 0.94
N LYS A 279 3.31 13.35 -0.05
CA LYS A 279 2.10 14.18 0.12
C LYS A 279 0.86 13.34 0.46
N VAL A 280 0.68 12.19 -0.21
CA VAL A 280 -0.39 11.23 0.08
C VAL A 280 -0.27 10.72 1.53
N ALA A 281 0.94 10.35 1.96
CA ALA A 281 1.19 9.91 3.33
C ALA A 281 0.87 10.99 4.38
N ASP A 282 1.24 12.25 4.13
CA ASP A 282 0.95 13.37 5.02
C ASP A 282 -0.55 13.69 5.10
N LEU A 283 -1.25 13.65 3.96
CA LEU A 283 -2.71 13.83 3.90
C LEU A 283 -3.45 12.72 4.66
N GLU A 284 -2.99 11.48 4.56
CA GLU A 284 -3.58 10.36 5.29
C GLU A 284 -3.42 10.49 6.80
N LYS A 285 -2.27 10.99 7.27
CA LYS A 285 -2.07 11.34 8.68
C LYS A 285 -2.99 12.47 9.12
N GLU A 286 -3.10 13.55 8.33
CA GLU A 286 -3.99 14.66 8.65
C GLU A 286 -5.46 14.22 8.71
N ILE A 287 -5.91 13.42 7.73
CA ILE A 287 -7.26 12.84 7.68
C ILE A 287 -7.50 11.97 8.92
N SER A 288 -6.57 11.09 9.28
CA SER A 288 -6.74 10.23 10.44
C SER A 288 -6.81 11.05 11.74
N ASN A 289 -5.98 12.08 11.89
CA ASN A 289 -6.04 12.96 13.05
C ASN A 289 -7.40 13.66 13.15
N LEU A 290 -7.97 14.10 12.02
CA LEU A 290 -9.31 14.69 11.97
C LEU A 290 -10.41 13.68 12.30
N GLU A 291 -10.29 12.43 11.83
CA GLU A 291 -11.23 11.34 12.17
C GLU A 291 -11.20 11.01 13.67
N ILE A 292 -10.03 10.97 14.27
CA ILE A 292 -9.84 10.76 15.72
C ILE A 292 -10.48 11.90 16.52
N LEU A 293 -10.24 13.15 16.12
CA LEU A 293 -10.84 14.33 16.77
C LEU A 293 -12.38 14.28 16.69
N LEU A 294 -12.94 13.95 15.53
CA LEU A 294 -14.39 13.82 15.35
C LEU A 294 -14.98 12.66 16.15
N GLY A 295 -14.26 11.54 16.28
CA GLY A 295 -14.69 10.37 17.05
C GLY A 295 -14.64 10.57 18.57
N GLY A 296 -13.92 11.60 19.05
CA GLY A 296 -13.84 11.99 20.45
C GLY A 296 -14.66 13.23 20.82
N ALA A 297 -15.30 13.89 19.86
CA ALA A 297 -16.15 15.06 20.11
C ALA A 297 -17.45 14.65 20.81
N ASP A 298 -17.92 15.50 21.72
CA ASP A 298 -19.22 15.27 22.36
C ASP A 298 -20.35 15.53 21.34
N PRO A 299 -21.51 14.86 21.48
CA PRO A 299 -22.64 15.06 20.56
C PRO A 299 -23.22 16.50 20.59
N GLU A 300 -22.82 17.31 21.57
CA GLU A 300 -23.19 18.73 21.68
C GLU A 300 -22.18 19.68 20.99
N ASP A 301 -21.02 19.17 20.56
CA ASP A 301 -20.00 19.97 19.87
C ASP A 301 -20.42 20.29 18.42
N ASP A 302 -20.27 21.56 18.01
CA ASP A 302 -20.42 21.96 16.61
C ASP A 302 -19.21 21.47 15.77
N THR A 303 -19.36 20.26 15.23
CA THR A 303 -18.32 19.59 14.45
C THR A 303 -18.37 19.90 12.95
N ALA A 304 -19.29 20.76 12.49
CA ALA A 304 -19.53 21.00 11.06
C ALA A 304 -18.27 21.51 10.34
N ALA A 305 -17.47 22.36 11.00
CA ALA A 305 -16.21 22.86 10.46
C ALA A 305 -15.18 21.74 10.25
N LEU A 306 -15.04 20.82 11.22
CA LEU A 306 -14.13 19.68 11.14
C LEU A 306 -14.57 18.67 10.08
N GLN A 307 -15.88 18.41 9.97
CA GLN A 307 -16.45 17.54 8.94
C GLN A 307 -16.20 18.10 7.52
N ASN A 308 -16.40 19.41 7.32
CA ASN A 308 -16.08 20.07 6.06
C ASN A 308 -14.59 20.01 5.73
N LYS A 309 -13.71 20.23 6.73
CA LYS A 309 -12.26 20.10 6.55
C LYS A 309 -11.87 18.66 6.16
N LEU A 310 -12.44 17.67 6.83
CA LEU A 310 -12.22 16.25 6.53
C LEU A 310 -12.64 15.90 5.09
N ALA A 311 -13.82 16.36 4.66
CA ALA A 311 -14.32 16.13 3.31
C ALA A 311 -13.39 16.75 2.24
N ALA A 312 -12.94 18.00 2.46
CA ALA A 312 -11.99 18.66 1.58
C ALA A 312 -10.67 17.89 1.48
N LYS A 313 -10.13 17.42 2.62
CA LYS A 313 -8.88 16.65 2.66
C LYS A 313 -9.00 15.28 1.99
N LYS A 314 -10.14 14.59 2.15
CA LYS A 314 -10.42 13.34 1.42
C LYS A 314 -10.49 13.54 -0.09
N ALA A 315 -11.06 14.65 -0.54
CA ALA A 315 -11.08 15.00 -1.96
C ALA A 315 -9.68 15.34 -2.50
N GLU A 316 -8.86 16.04 -1.71
CA GLU A 316 -7.45 16.33 -2.04
C GLU A 316 -6.64 15.02 -2.16
N LEU A 317 -6.78 14.12 -1.18
CA LEU A 317 -6.14 12.80 -1.19
C LEU A 317 -6.51 11.99 -2.43
N ALA A 318 -7.79 11.92 -2.78
CA ALA A 318 -8.26 11.18 -3.96
C ALA A 318 -7.60 11.69 -5.25
N LYS A 319 -7.54 13.02 -5.44
CA LYS A 319 -6.88 13.63 -6.60
C LYS A 319 -5.40 13.26 -6.67
N LYS A 320 -4.69 13.30 -5.53
CA LYS A 320 -3.27 12.97 -5.46
C LYS A 320 -2.98 11.48 -5.68
N GLN A 321 -3.87 10.60 -5.23
CA GLN A 321 -3.79 9.17 -5.51
C GLN A 321 -3.95 8.89 -7.01
N THR A 322 -4.91 9.51 -7.68
CA THR A 322 -5.09 9.39 -9.14
C THR A 322 -3.89 9.96 -9.92
N GLU A 323 -3.29 11.07 -9.46
CA GLU A 323 -2.08 11.64 -10.07
C GLU A 323 -0.87 10.69 -9.93
N LEU A 324 -0.71 10.05 -8.76
CA LEU A 324 0.35 9.07 -8.52
C LEU A 324 0.17 7.80 -9.38
N GLU A 325 -1.06 7.31 -9.49
CA GLU A 325 -1.40 6.15 -10.33
C GLU A 325 -1.07 6.40 -11.81
N LYS A 326 -1.46 7.57 -12.34
CA LYS A 326 -1.11 7.96 -13.71
C LYS A 326 0.40 8.06 -13.96
N LEU A 327 1.15 8.58 -12.99
CA LEU A 327 2.62 8.64 -13.11
C LEU A 327 3.25 7.26 -13.08
N LEU A 328 2.72 6.34 -12.28
CA LEU A 328 3.16 4.95 -12.28
C LEU A 328 2.85 4.26 -13.60
N ASP A 329 1.66 4.49 -14.18
CA ASP A 329 1.30 3.96 -15.49
C ASP A 329 2.24 4.49 -16.60
N SER A 330 2.66 5.75 -16.52
CA SER A 330 3.64 6.32 -17.47
C SER A 330 5.04 5.74 -17.31
N LEU A 331 5.36 5.15 -16.15
CA LEU A 331 6.62 4.47 -15.86
C LEU A 331 6.56 2.96 -16.24
N ASP A 332 5.38 2.41 -16.58
CA ASP A 332 5.19 1.03 -17.08
C ASP A 332 4.44 1.03 -18.43
N PRO A 333 5.05 1.52 -19.52
CA PRO A 333 4.37 1.60 -20.83
C PRO A 333 3.96 0.23 -21.38
N GLU A 334 4.57 -0.88 -20.93
CA GLU A 334 4.29 -2.24 -21.43
C GLU A 334 3.12 -2.95 -20.72
N GLY A 335 2.49 -2.32 -19.73
CA GLY A 335 1.15 -2.71 -19.28
C GLY A 335 0.07 -2.45 -20.34
N LYS A 336 0.35 -1.55 -21.29
CA LYS A 336 -0.47 -1.21 -22.45
C LYS A 336 0.17 -1.80 -23.71
N THR A 337 -0.65 -2.40 -24.56
CA THR A 337 -0.19 -2.78 -25.90
C THR A 337 0.17 -1.53 -26.72
N GLN A 338 1.05 -1.62 -27.71
CA GLN A 338 1.33 -0.49 -28.63
C GLN A 338 0.03 0.10 -29.22
N ASP A 339 -1.00 -0.73 -29.44
CA ASP A 339 -2.35 -0.32 -29.87
C ASP A 339 -3.11 0.54 -28.84
N GLU A 340 -2.82 0.43 -27.55
CA GLU A 340 -3.42 1.26 -26.49
C GLU A 340 -2.67 2.59 -26.31
N LEU A 341 -1.36 2.61 -26.52
CA LEU A 341 -0.56 3.84 -26.57
C LEU A 341 -0.96 4.71 -27.77
N ASP A 342 -1.18 4.09 -28.94
CA ASP A 342 -1.62 4.79 -30.14
C ASP A 342 -3.05 5.37 -29.96
N LYS A 343 -3.94 4.67 -29.24
CA LYS A 343 -5.29 5.17 -28.89
C LYS A 343 -5.27 6.33 -27.91
N GLU A 344 -4.41 6.28 -26.89
CA GLU A 344 -4.31 7.35 -25.89
C GLU A 344 -3.68 8.62 -26.50
N ALA A 345 -2.74 8.45 -27.44
CA ALA A 345 -2.23 9.54 -28.26
C ALA A 345 -3.32 10.14 -29.17
N GLU A 346 -4.18 9.31 -29.75
CA GLU A 346 -5.32 9.74 -30.56
C GLU A 346 -6.40 10.47 -29.71
N GLU A 347 -6.70 9.98 -28.51
CA GLU A 347 -7.59 10.65 -27.55
C GLU A 347 -7.03 11.99 -27.07
N ALA A 348 -5.72 12.08 -26.78
CA ALA A 348 -5.08 13.35 -26.40
C ALA A 348 -5.07 14.37 -27.55
N GLU A 349 -4.99 13.94 -28.80
CA GLU A 349 -5.12 14.82 -29.97
C GLU A 349 -6.58 15.28 -30.19
N LEU A 350 -7.54 14.40 -29.89
CA LEU A 350 -8.98 14.71 -29.93
C LEU A 350 -9.38 15.71 -28.83
N ASP A 351 -8.85 15.59 -27.61
CA ASP A 351 -9.07 16.55 -26.53
C ASP A 351 -8.52 17.95 -26.87
N LYS A 352 -7.32 18.03 -27.47
CA LYS A 352 -6.79 19.31 -27.97
C LYS A 352 -7.68 19.93 -29.05
N LYS A 353 -8.21 19.12 -29.97
CA LYS A 353 -9.17 19.58 -30.99
C LYS A 353 -10.50 20.02 -30.37
N ALA A 354 -10.97 19.36 -29.31
CA ALA A 354 -12.16 19.76 -28.58
C ALA A 354 -11.99 21.13 -27.91
N ASP A 355 -10.87 21.37 -27.24
CA ASP A 355 -10.53 22.67 -26.64
C ASP A 355 -10.43 23.79 -27.69
N GLU A 356 -9.81 23.52 -28.84
CA GLU A 356 -9.75 24.48 -29.95
C GLU A 356 -11.14 24.83 -30.52
N LEU A 357 -12.02 23.84 -30.65
CA LEU A 357 -13.39 24.06 -31.12
C LEU A 357 -14.22 24.83 -30.09
N GLN A 358 -14.05 24.53 -28.80
CA GLN A 358 -14.76 25.21 -27.73
C GLN A 358 -14.37 26.70 -27.64
N ASN A 359 -13.09 27.01 -27.87
CA ASN A 359 -12.62 28.40 -28.00
C ASN A 359 -13.23 29.11 -29.22
N LYS A 360 -13.33 28.43 -30.37
CA LYS A 360 -13.98 29.00 -31.57
C LYS A 360 -15.48 29.24 -31.37
N VAL A 361 -16.18 28.36 -30.66
CA VAL A 361 -17.59 28.56 -30.32
C VAL A 361 -17.75 29.78 -29.41
N ALA A 362 -16.89 29.93 -28.40
CA ALA A 362 -16.92 31.10 -27.50
C ALA A 362 -16.66 32.42 -28.23
N ASP A 363 -15.80 32.44 -29.26
CA ASP A 363 -15.56 33.62 -30.08
C ASP A 363 -16.74 33.96 -31.00
N LEU A 364 -17.38 32.95 -31.60
CA LEU A 364 -18.59 33.13 -32.41
C LEU A 364 -19.80 33.61 -31.58
N GLU A 365 -19.96 33.11 -30.36
CA GLU A 365 -21.01 33.57 -29.44
C GLU A 365 -20.84 35.05 -29.05
N LYS A 366 -19.59 35.51 -28.89
CA LYS A 366 -19.28 36.93 -28.71
C LYS A 366 -19.57 37.77 -29.95
N GLU A 367 -19.29 37.25 -31.14
CA GLU A 367 -19.54 37.95 -32.41
C GLU A 367 -21.05 38.10 -32.69
N ILE A 368 -21.83 37.05 -32.40
CA ILE A 368 -23.30 37.08 -32.47
C ILE A 368 -23.90 38.03 -31.44
N SER A 369 -23.33 38.14 -30.24
CA SER A 369 -23.82 39.08 -29.21
C SER A 369 -23.53 40.55 -29.51
N ASN A 370 -22.65 40.83 -30.48
CA ASN A 370 -22.28 42.19 -30.92
C ASN A 370 -23.01 42.63 -32.22
N LEU A 371 -23.85 41.76 -32.78
CA LEU A 371 -24.79 42.06 -33.88
C LEU A 371 -26.19 42.34 -33.31
#